data_AF-A0A526Z6H8-F1
#
_entry.id   AF-A0A526Z6H8-F1
#
_cell.length_a   1.000
_cell.length_b   1.000
_cell.length_c   1.000
_cell.angle_alpha   90.00
_cell.angle_beta   90.00
_cell.angle_gamma   90.00
#
_symmetry.space_group_name_H-M   'P 1'
#
loop_
_entity.id
_entity.type
_entity.pdbx_description
1 polymer ?
#
loop_
_entity_poly.entity_id
_entity_poly.type
_entity_poly.pdbx_seq_one_letter_code
_entity_poly.pdbx_strand_id
1 'polypeptide(L)'
;MSEYDDTEPHHAASPTDHVLTELQLYGWRPFADEPDPRPLPDGDHVAGAVADIFDALIATLSDTRLERDLDDLLWSVTNVFHRAVLRIERQLDDNEQAQRRLQREQDGTEIKAVELENLTAQGQTMIERRDAFELMRDQASEHYEQHTGSAWRPRTGSMVNRRHLTAAMIDSRDFLAARRKADAEVMLPAGPKIALSGGLDFNDHHLIWETLDKVHAKHPDMVLIHGKSPKGAELIAARWADNRKVAQVGFAPDWNKHGRAAPFKRNDAILDV
;
A
#
# COMPACT_ATOMS: atom_id res chain seq x y z
N MET A 1 -47.85 -9.09 -66.90
CA MET A 1 -46.59 -9.49 -66.25
C MET A 1 -46.27 -8.43 -65.23
N SER A 2 -46.26 -8.79 -63.95
CA SER A 2 -45.85 -7.94 -62.83
C SER A 2 -44.88 -8.79 -62.02
N GLU A 3 -43.59 -8.59 -62.27
CA GLU A 3 -42.50 -9.18 -61.50
C GLU A 3 -42.55 -8.60 -60.09
N TYR A 4 -42.71 -9.46 -59.08
CA TYR A 4 -42.47 -9.09 -57.70
C TYR A 4 -40.96 -9.17 -57.48
N ASP A 5 -40.37 -8.01 -57.22
CA ASP A 5 -38.97 -7.81 -56.88
C ASP A 5 -38.72 -8.28 -55.45
N ASP A 6 -38.24 -9.51 -55.30
CA ASP A 6 -37.92 -10.18 -54.03
C ASP A 6 -36.46 -9.88 -53.63
N THR A 7 -36.08 -8.59 -53.62
CA THR A 7 -34.74 -8.18 -53.18
C THR A 7 -34.74 -7.95 -51.67
N GLU A 8 -34.42 -8.99 -50.91
CA GLU A 8 -34.19 -8.93 -49.46
C GLU A 8 -33.01 -7.97 -49.16
N PRO A 9 -33.18 -6.93 -48.32
CA PRO A 9 -32.13 -5.94 -48.09
C PRO A 9 -30.93 -6.56 -47.37
N HIS A 10 -29.72 -6.29 -47.85
CA HIS A 10 -28.48 -6.70 -47.18
C HIS A 10 -28.44 -6.18 -45.73
N HIS A 11 -28.63 -7.08 -44.78
CA HIS A 11 -28.46 -6.77 -43.37
C HIS A 11 -26.98 -6.53 -43.07
N ALA A 12 -26.62 -5.27 -42.81
CA ALA A 12 -25.33 -4.95 -42.21
C ALA A 12 -25.24 -5.61 -40.83
N ALA A 13 -24.05 -6.11 -40.47
CA ALA A 13 -23.82 -6.78 -39.20
C ALA A 13 -24.31 -5.92 -38.03
N SER A 14 -25.10 -6.53 -37.14
CA SER A 14 -25.63 -5.85 -35.95
C SER A 14 -24.49 -5.42 -35.01
N PRO A 15 -24.63 -4.35 -34.23
CA PRO A 15 -23.68 -4.03 -33.15
C PRO A 15 -23.39 -5.22 -32.23
N THR A 16 -24.39 -6.07 -31.98
CA THR A 16 -24.22 -7.31 -31.20
C THR A 16 -23.37 -8.34 -31.93
N ASP A 17 -23.49 -8.45 -33.25
CA ASP A 17 -22.71 -9.37 -34.08
C ASP A 17 -21.22 -8.95 -34.13
N HIS A 18 -20.97 -7.64 -34.18
CA HIS A 18 -19.63 -7.07 -34.04
C HIS A 18 -18.99 -7.38 -32.67
N VAL A 19 -19.73 -7.19 -31.57
CA VAL A 19 -19.23 -7.50 -30.22
C VAL A 19 -18.93 -9.00 -30.06
N LEU A 20 -19.82 -9.88 -30.55
CA LEU A 20 -19.61 -11.33 -30.51
C LEU A 20 -18.40 -11.77 -31.35
N THR A 21 -18.22 -11.16 -32.53
CA THR A 21 -17.07 -11.42 -33.40
C THR A 21 -15.76 -10.99 -32.74
N GLU A 22 -15.72 -9.83 -32.08
CA GLU A 22 -14.54 -9.39 -31.34
C GLU A 22 -14.23 -10.29 -30.14
N LEU A 23 -15.25 -10.72 -29.38
CA LEU A 23 -15.08 -11.69 -28.29
C LEU A 23 -14.53 -13.03 -28.76
N GLN A 24 -14.96 -13.51 -29.94
CA GLN A 24 -14.45 -14.74 -30.53
C GLN A 24 -13.00 -14.62 -31.01
N LEU A 25 -12.62 -13.47 -31.59
CA LEU A 25 -11.29 -13.27 -32.16
C LEU A 25 -10.24 -12.89 -31.11
N TYR A 26 -10.60 -12.08 -30.12
CA TYR A 26 -9.66 -11.45 -29.21
C TYR A 26 -9.87 -11.80 -27.73
N GLY A 27 -10.93 -12.54 -27.42
CA GLY A 27 -11.39 -12.79 -26.05
C GLY A 27 -12.00 -11.54 -25.41
N TRP A 28 -12.60 -11.70 -24.23
CA TRP A 28 -13.06 -10.57 -23.43
C TRP A 28 -11.86 -9.74 -22.95
N ARG A 29 -11.87 -8.43 -23.26
CA ARG A 29 -10.90 -7.46 -22.76
C ARG A 29 -11.66 -6.37 -22.01
N PRO A 30 -11.31 -6.06 -20.75
CA PRO A 30 -11.90 -4.93 -20.08
C PRO A 30 -11.61 -3.66 -20.88
N PHE A 31 -12.60 -2.79 -21.03
CA PHE A 31 -12.34 -1.42 -21.46
C PHE A 31 -11.45 -0.73 -20.43
N ALA A 32 -10.76 0.36 -20.81
CA ALA A 32 -9.83 1.06 -19.92
C ALA A 32 -10.46 1.48 -18.57
N ASP A 33 -11.78 1.61 -18.54
CA ASP A 33 -12.55 2.13 -17.41
C ASP A 33 -13.27 1.01 -16.63
N GLU A 34 -13.27 -0.23 -17.13
CA GLU A 34 -13.96 -1.37 -16.51
C GLU A 34 -13.01 -2.22 -15.65
N PRO A 35 -13.47 -2.72 -14.49
CA PRO A 35 -12.70 -3.65 -13.67
C PRO A 35 -12.36 -4.93 -14.44
N ASP A 36 -11.15 -5.47 -14.24
CA ASP A 36 -10.74 -6.76 -14.80
C ASP A 36 -11.18 -7.90 -13.86
N PRO A 37 -12.17 -8.74 -14.24
CA PRO A 37 -12.70 -9.84 -13.44
C PRO A 37 -11.81 -11.09 -13.49
N ARG A 38 -10.70 -11.09 -14.25
CA ARG A 38 -9.81 -12.25 -14.29
C ARG A 38 -9.13 -12.43 -12.92
N PRO A 39 -9.06 -13.66 -12.40
CA PRO A 39 -8.43 -13.90 -11.11
C PRO A 39 -6.93 -13.65 -11.18
N LEU A 40 -6.36 -13.25 -10.05
CA LEU A 40 -4.91 -13.28 -9.86
C LEU A 40 -4.38 -14.72 -9.95
N PRO A 41 -3.10 -14.90 -10.33
CA PRO A 41 -2.45 -16.19 -10.18
C PRO A 41 -2.41 -16.59 -8.70
N ASP A 42 -2.55 -17.89 -8.46
CA ASP A 42 -2.46 -18.47 -7.12
C ASP A 42 -1.08 -18.22 -6.49
N GLY A 43 -1.07 -17.91 -5.19
CA GLY A 43 0.13 -17.49 -4.48
C GLY A 43 1.23 -18.56 -4.42
N ASP A 44 0.85 -19.83 -4.28
CA ASP A 44 1.81 -20.94 -4.21
C ASP A 44 2.44 -21.18 -5.59
N HIS A 45 1.63 -21.10 -6.66
CA HIS A 45 2.15 -21.15 -8.02
C HIS A 45 3.11 -19.99 -8.33
N VAL A 46 2.81 -18.79 -7.86
CA VAL A 46 3.69 -17.62 -8.00
C VAL A 46 5.01 -17.83 -7.24
N ALA A 47 4.96 -18.31 -6.01
CA ALA A 47 6.14 -18.61 -5.21
C ALA A 47 7.03 -19.66 -5.89
N GLY A 48 6.43 -20.76 -6.36
CA GLY A 48 7.13 -21.80 -7.12
C GLY A 48 7.77 -21.27 -8.40
N ALA A 49 7.07 -20.44 -9.16
CA ALA A 49 7.63 -19.83 -10.36
C ALA A 49 8.84 -18.91 -10.08
N VAL A 50 8.82 -18.19 -8.94
CA VAL A 50 9.97 -17.37 -8.52
C VAL A 50 11.15 -18.26 -8.13
N ALA A 51 10.91 -19.35 -7.40
CA ALA A 51 11.93 -20.34 -7.06
C ALA A 51 12.58 -20.92 -8.34
N ASP A 52 11.77 -21.34 -9.31
CA ASP A 52 12.24 -21.90 -10.58
C ASP A 52 13.13 -20.92 -11.37
N ILE A 53 12.80 -19.62 -11.35
CA ILE A 53 13.63 -18.58 -11.98
C ILE A 53 15.00 -18.49 -11.31
N PHE A 54 15.04 -18.50 -9.98
CA PHE A 54 16.28 -18.44 -9.21
C PHE A 54 17.12 -19.70 -9.43
N ASP A 55 16.50 -20.88 -9.31
CA ASP A 55 17.16 -22.17 -9.52
C ASP A 55 17.75 -22.28 -10.92
N ALA A 56 17.02 -21.82 -11.95
CA ALA A 56 17.53 -21.80 -13.32
C ALA A 56 18.75 -20.90 -13.47
N LEU A 57 18.75 -19.70 -12.89
CA LEU A 57 19.90 -18.80 -12.94
C LEU A 57 21.10 -19.37 -12.19
N ILE A 58 20.88 -19.86 -10.98
CA ILE A 58 21.91 -20.43 -10.12
C ILE A 58 22.52 -21.66 -10.78
N ALA A 59 21.71 -22.64 -11.18
CA ALA A 59 22.20 -23.90 -11.75
C ALA A 59 22.93 -23.70 -13.08
N THR A 60 22.55 -22.69 -13.87
CA THR A 60 23.17 -22.43 -15.18
C THR A 60 24.49 -21.67 -15.06
N LEU A 61 24.62 -20.77 -14.08
CA LEU A 61 25.75 -19.83 -13.98
C LEU A 61 26.77 -20.21 -12.91
N SER A 62 26.40 -21.00 -11.91
CA SER A 62 27.32 -21.50 -10.87
C SER A 62 28.40 -22.39 -11.48
N ASP A 63 29.61 -22.34 -10.91
CA ASP A 63 30.80 -23.07 -11.40
C ASP A 63 31.19 -22.72 -12.85
N THR A 64 30.70 -21.59 -13.36
CA THR A 64 31.07 -21.06 -14.68
C THR A 64 31.87 -19.78 -14.55
N ARG A 65 32.40 -19.30 -15.69
CA ARG A 65 33.06 -17.98 -15.72
C ARG A 65 32.12 -16.81 -15.43
N LEU A 66 30.81 -17.03 -15.47
CA LEU A 66 29.78 -16.02 -15.21
C LEU A 66 29.29 -16.02 -13.76
N GLU A 67 29.77 -16.92 -12.90
CA GLU A 67 29.37 -16.99 -11.50
C GLU A 67 29.60 -15.67 -10.75
N ARG A 68 30.63 -14.91 -11.14
CA ARG A 68 30.92 -13.59 -10.57
C ARG A 68 29.82 -12.56 -10.80
N ASP A 69 29.02 -12.73 -11.85
CA ASP A 69 27.92 -11.83 -12.20
C ASP A 69 26.59 -12.28 -11.57
N LEU A 70 26.54 -13.48 -10.96
CA LEU A 70 25.32 -14.10 -10.47
C LEU A 70 24.67 -13.27 -9.35
N ASP A 71 25.44 -12.75 -8.39
CA ASP A 71 24.91 -11.92 -7.29
C ASP A 71 24.14 -10.69 -7.82
N ASP A 72 24.76 -9.92 -8.73
CA ASP A 72 24.13 -8.74 -9.33
C ASP A 72 22.89 -9.11 -10.17
N LEU A 73 22.88 -10.28 -10.82
CA LEU A 73 21.73 -10.78 -11.57
C LEU A 73 20.57 -11.15 -10.64
N LEU A 74 20.82 -11.93 -9.60
CA LEU A 74 19.79 -12.32 -8.62
C LEU A 74 19.22 -11.09 -7.88
N TRP A 75 20.10 -10.14 -7.54
CA TRP A 75 19.68 -8.85 -6.99
C TRP A 75 18.74 -8.11 -7.96
N SER A 76 19.08 -8.11 -9.25
CA SER A 76 18.32 -7.43 -10.29
C SER A 76 16.94 -8.08 -10.52
N VAL A 77 16.84 -9.41 -10.48
CA VAL A 77 15.56 -10.13 -10.59
C VAL A 77 14.61 -9.72 -9.47
N THR A 78 15.08 -9.77 -8.21
CA THR A 78 14.29 -9.31 -7.05
C THR A 78 13.85 -7.86 -7.23
N ASN A 79 14.75 -7.01 -7.72
CA ASN A 79 14.49 -5.59 -7.94
C ASN A 79 13.43 -5.32 -9.03
N VAL A 80 13.22 -6.22 -10.00
CA VAL A 80 12.14 -6.09 -11.00
C VAL A 80 10.78 -6.11 -10.32
N PHE A 81 10.55 -7.06 -9.40
CA PHE A 81 9.30 -7.14 -8.64
C PHE A 81 9.13 -5.92 -7.72
N HIS A 82 10.20 -5.51 -7.04
CA HIS A 82 10.18 -4.30 -6.22
C HIS A 82 9.79 -3.04 -7.02
N ARG A 83 10.35 -2.86 -8.23
CA ARG A 83 9.98 -1.73 -9.11
C ARG A 83 8.53 -1.81 -9.60
N ALA A 84 7.99 -3.01 -9.78
CA ALA A 84 6.58 -3.19 -10.11
C ALA A 84 5.67 -2.72 -8.98
N VAL A 85 5.98 -3.07 -7.72
CA VAL A 85 5.30 -2.56 -6.52
C VAL A 85 5.31 -1.03 -6.50
N LEU A 86 6.48 -0.39 -6.60
CA LEU A 86 6.61 1.08 -6.56
C LEU A 86 5.85 1.80 -7.69
N ARG A 87 5.67 1.15 -8.84
CA ARG A 87 4.88 1.70 -9.94
C ARG A 87 3.39 1.62 -9.64
N ILE A 88 2.92 0.50 -9.10
CA ILE A 88 1.51 0.32 -8.74
C ILE A 88 1.14 1.22 -7.56
N GLU A 89 2.03 1.38 -6.57
CA GLU A 89 1.81 2.32 -5.46
C GLU A 89 1.58 3.75 -5.94
N ARG A 90 2.37 4.24 -6.91
CA ARG A 90 2.14 5.57 -7.49
C ARG A 90 0.78 5.67 -8.20
N GLN A 91 0.39 4.64 -8.92
CA GLN A 91 -0.94 4.58 -9.57
C GLN A 91 -2.07 4.58 -8.53
N LEU A 92 -1.85 3.89 -7.40
CA LEU A 92 -2.78 3.84 -6.29
C LEU A 92 -2.92 5.21 -5.61
N ASP A 93 -1.80 5.91 -5.37
CA ASP A 93 -1.81 7.27 -4.81
C ASP A 93 -2.59 8.25 -5.69
N ASP A 94 -2.45 8.15 -7.01
CA ASP A 94 -3.19 8.96 -7.98
C ASP A 94 -4.69 8.60 -7.98
N ASN A 95 -5.02 7.31 -7.97
CA ASN A 95 -6.40 6.82 -7.89
C ASN A 95 -7.08 7.28 -6.59
N GLU A 96 -6.39 7.22 -5.45
CA GLU A 96 -6.91 7.70 -4.16
C GLU A 96 -7.18 9.20 -4.14
N GLN A 97 -6.31 9.98 -4.78
CA GLN A 97 -6.53 11.42 -4.93
C GLN A 97 -7.76 11.69 -5.80
N ALA A 98 -7.94 10.94 -6.88
CA ALA A 98 -9.12 11.02 -7.74
C ALA A 98 -10.41 10.66 -6.97
N GLN A 99 -10.41 9.56 -6.21
CA GLN A 99 -11.54 9.18 -5.36
C GLN A 99 -11.89 10.29 -4.35
N ARG A 100 -10.90 10.84 -3.64
CA ARG A 100 -11.11 11.93 -2.67
C ARG A 100 -11.65 13.19 -3.32
N ARG A 101 -11.18 13.53 -4.52
CA ARG A 101 -11.66 14.68 -5.28
C ARG A 101 -13.12 14.47 -5.66
N LEU A 102 -13.46 13.33 -6.23
CA LEU A 102 -14.81 13.01 -6.67
C LEU A 102 -15.80 12.97 -5.50
N GLN A 103 -15.40 12.41 -4.35
CA GLN A 103 -16.20 12.44 -3.12
C GLN A 103 -16.52 13.86 -2.63
N ARG A 104 -15.60 14.83 -2.81
CA ARG A 104 -15.84 16.23 -2.44
C ARG A 104 -16.71 16.96 -3.45
N GLU A 105 -16.62 16.57 -4.71
CA GLU A 105 -17.37 17.15 -5.83
C GLU A 105 -18.73 16.47 -6.06
N GLN A 106 -19.13 15.56 -5.16
CA GLN A 106 -20.40 14.86 -5.24
C GLN A 106 -21.58 15.83 -5.21
N ASP A 107 -22.46 15.68 -6.20
CA ASP A 107 -23.69 16.46 -6.38
C ASP A 107 -24.95 15.58 -6.37
N GLY A 108 -24.79 14.27 -6.09
CA GLY A 108 -25.88 13.30 -6.06
C GLY A 108 -26.31 12.78 -7.43
N THR A 109 -25.59 13.10 -8.51
CA THR A 109 -25.85 12.55 -9.83
C THR A 109 -25.43 11.07 -9.92
N GLU A 110 -26.20 10.28 -10.67
CA GLU A 110 -25.89 8.87 -10.96
C GLU A 110 -24.53 8.73 -11.66
N ILE A 111 -24.20 9.65 -12.57
CA ILE A 111 -22.93 9.65 -13.31
C ILE A 111 -21.74 9.70 -12.34
N LYS A 112 -21.70 10.66 -11.41
CA LYS A 112 -20.59 10.76 -10.44
C LYS A 112 -20.58 9.61 -9.44
N ALA A 113 -21.74 9.03 -9.13
CA ALA A 113 -21.81 7.84 -8.28
C ALA A 113 -21.14 6.63 -8.96
N VAL A 114 -21.47 6.39 -10.24
CA VAL A 114 -20.86 5.33 -11.05
C VAL A 114 -19.37 5.56 -11.26
N GLU A 115 -18.94 6.81 -11.53
CA GLU A 115 -17.50 7.14 -11.64
C GLU A 115 -16.73 6.82 -10.35
N LEU A 116 -17.34 7.06 -9.18
CA LEU A 116 -16.72 6.76 -7.89
C LEU A 116 -16.64 5.25 -7.65
N GLU A 117 -17.68 4.50 -8.03
CA GLU A 117 -17.70 3.05 -7.96
C GLU A 117 -16.60 2.45 -8.84
N ASN A 118 -16.46 2.92 -10.08
CA ASN A 118 -15.41 2.49 -11.01
C ASN A 118 -14.01 2.79 -10.46
N LEU A 119 -13.75 4.00 -9.95
CA LEU A 119 -12.46 4.33 -9.35
C LEU A 119 -12.15 3.46 -8.12
N THR A 120 -13.17 3.11 -7.35
CA THR A 120 -13.03 2.23 -6.18
C THR A 120 -12.66 0.81 -6.61
N ALA A 121 -13.36 0.26 -7.61
CA ALA A 121 -13.08 -1.06 -8.16
C ALA A 121 -11.68 -1.13 -8.80
N GLN A 122 -11.27 -0.10 -9.54
CA GLN A 122 -9.90 0.00 -10.08
C GLN A 122 -8.84 0.06 -8.97
N GLY A 123 -9.09 0.80 -7.89
CA GLY A 123 -8.22 0.86 -6.72
C GLY A 123 -8.04 -0.51 -6.08
N GLN A 124 -9.13 -1.29 -5.97
CA GLN A 124 -9.09 -2.67 -5.47
C GLN A 124 -8.20 -3.57 -6.35
N THR A 125 -8.38 -3.53 -7.67
CA THR A 125 -7.52 -4.29 -8.60
C THR A 125 -6.04 -3.88 -8.47
N MET A 126 -5.74 -2.60 -8.27
CA MET A 126 -4.36 -2.15 -8.07
C MET A 126 -3.76 -2.72 -6.78
N ILE A 127 -4.53 -2.79 -5.70
CA ILE A 127 -4.09 -3.35 -4.41
C ILE A 127 -3.78 -4.83 -4.54
N GLU A 128 -4.69 -5.59 -5.13
CA GLU A 128 -4.51 -7.02 -5.39
C GLU A 128 -3.24 -7.27 -6.22
N ARG A 129 -3.04 -6.49 -7.29
CA ARG A 129 -1.82 -6.57 -8.12
C ARG A 129 -0.56 -6.20 -7.35
N ARG A 130 -0.61 -5.17 -6.51
CA ARG A 130 0.52 -4.78 -5.65
C ARG A 130 0.90 -5.92 -4.72
N ASP A 131 -0.08 -6.51 -4.04
CA ASP A 131 0.12 -7.58 -3.05
C ASP A 131 0.74 -8.83 -3.72
N ALA A 132 0.31 -9.16 -4.94
CA ALA A 132 0.95 -10.22 -5.73
C ALA A 132 2.43 -9.95 -6.05
N PHE A 133 2.77 -8.71 -6.41
CA PHE A 133 4.18 -8.33 -6.66
C PHE A 133 5.01 -8.18 -5.37
N GLU A 134 4.39 -7.82 -4.23
CA GLU A 134 5.04 -7.88 -2.92
C GLU A 134 5.40 -9.33 -2.55
N LEU A 135 4.48 -10.28 -2.76
CA LEU A 135 4.75 -11.71 -2.57
C LEU A 135 5.93 -12.17 -3.44
N MET A 136 5.93 -11.86 -4.73
CA MET A 136 7.03 -12.21 -5.64
C MET A 136 8.38 -11.62 -5.18
N ARG A 137 8.37 -10.35 -4.77
CA ARG A 137 9.57 -9.66 -4.25
C ARG A 137 10.09 -10.34 -2.99
N ASP A 138 9.21 -10.72 -2.07
CA ASP A 138 9.59 -11.34 -0.80
C ASP A 138 10.16 -12.74 -1.03
N GLN A 139 9.51 -13.56 -1.88
CA GLN A 139 10.05 -14.86 -2.26
C GLN A 139 11.41 -14.74 -2.95
N ALA A 140 11.55 -13.79 -3.90
CA ALA A 140 12.82 -13.53 -4.55
C ALA A 140 13.91 -13.07 -3.56
N SER A 141 13.54 -12.25 -2.56
CA SER A 141 14.44 -11.79 -1.50
C SER A 141 14.91 -12.95 -0.62
N GLU A 142 14.02 -13.88 -0.27
CA GLU A 142 14.35 -15.09 0.49
C GLU A 142 15.34 -15.97 -0.30
N HIS A 143 15.09 -16.23 -1.58
CA HIS A 143 16.01 -17.01 -2.42
C HIS A 143 17.36 -16.31 -2.64
N TYR A 144 17.36 -14.98 -2.79
CA TYR A 144 18.59 -14.19 -2.85
C TYR A 144 19.43 -14.37 -1.58
N GLU A 145 18.81 -14.24 -0.40
CA GLU A 145 19.50 -14.39 0.88
C GLU A 145 20.01 -15.82 1.09
N GLN A 146 19.21 -16.83 0.73
CA GLN A 146 19.62 -18.24 0.80
C GLN A 146 20.87 -18.53 -0.06
N HIS A 147 20.96 -17.96 -1.26
CA HIS A 147 22.08 -18.21 -2.16
C HIS A 147 23.33 -17.38 -1.81
N THR A 148 23.16 -16.10 -1.49
CA THR A 148 24.27 -15.15 -1.30
C THR A 148 24.73 -15.02 0.14
N GLY A 149 23.90 -15.46 1.10
CA GLY A 149 24.11 -15.26 2.54
C GLY A 149 23.90 -13.82 3.01
N SER A 150 23.51 -12.90 2.12
CA SER A 150 23.29 -11.49 2.40
C SER A 150 21.82 -11.13 2.16
N ALA A 151 21.20 -10.40 3.09
CA ALA A 151 19.83 -9.95 2.93
C ALA A 151 19.70 -9.01 1.71
N TRP A 152 18.73 -9.27 0.85
CA TRP A 152 18.44 -8.37 -0.27
C TRP A 152 17.94 -7.01 0.24
N ARG A 153 18.44 -5.92 -0.34
CA ARG A 153 17.96 -4.56 -0.07
C ARG A 153 17.91 -3.74 -1.34
N PRO A 154 16.87 -2.89 -1.54
CA PRO A 154 16.86 -1.96 -2.65
C PRO A 154 18.00 -0.93 -2.47
N ARG A 155 18.68 -0.60 -3.57
CA ARG A 155 19.78 0.40 -3.57
C ARG A 155 19.26 1.82 -3.33
N THR A 156 17.97 2.05 -3.56
CA THR A 156 17.29 3.33 -3.33
C THR A 156 15.88 3.07 -2.86
N GLY A 157 15.42 3.85 -1.88
CA GLY A 157 14.05 3.77 -1.35
C GLY A 157 13.92 2.85 -0.12
N SER A 158 12.74 2.90 0.50
CA SER A 158 12.41 2.04 1.64
C SER A 158 11.73 0.76 1.15
N MET A 159 12.01 -0.35 1.83
CA MET A 159 11.26 -1.58 1.68
C MET A 159 10.16 -1.57 2.75
N VAL A 160 8.91 -1.34 2.32
CA VAL A 160 7.72 -1.49 3.18
C VAL A 160 7.04 -2.78 2.78
N ASN A 161 6.64 -3.56 3.77
CA ASN A 161 5.98 -4.85 3.58
C ASN A 161 4.62 -4.83 4.26
N ARG A 162 3.54 -5.09 3.52
CA ARG A 162 2.15 -4.84 3.98
C ARG A 162 1.35 -6.13 4.12
N ARG A 163 2.08 -7.26 4.20
CA ARG A 163 1.63 -8.67 4.14
C ARG A 163 0.52 -9.09 5.13
N HIS A 164 0.10 -8.23 6.05
CA HIS A 164 -0.88 -8.59 7.09
C HIS A 164 -2.34 -8.18 6.83
N LEU A 165 -2.73 -7.64 5.66
CA LEU A 165 -4.03 -6.96 5.57
C LEU A 165 -5.17 -7.49 4.73
N THR A 166 -5.02 -8.52 3.90
CA THR A 166 -6.02 -8.69 2.82
C THR A 166 -6.30 -10.15 2.48
N ALA A 167 -6.96 -10.85 3.40
CA ALA A 167 -7.74 -12.05 3.07
C ALA A 167 -9.13 -12.13 3.72
N ALA A 168 -9.47 -11.27 4.69
CA ALA A 168 -10.76 -11.37 5.38
C ALA A 168 -11.27 -10.03 5.95
N MET A 169 -11.46 -8.98 5.13
CA MET A 169 -12.29 -7.83 5.53
C MET A 169 -13.07 -7.27 4.33
N ILE A 170 -14.23 -7.87 4.10
CA ILE A 170 -15.30 -7.39 3.23
C ILE A 170 -16.06 -6.30 4.00
N ASP A 171 -15.84 -5.02 3.67
CA ASP A 171 -16.88 -3.99 3.41
C ASP A 171 -16.22 -2.67 2.97
N SER A 172 -16.76 -2.04 1.91
CA SER A 172 -16.11 -1.01 1.09
C SER A 172 -15.91 0.35 1.81
N ARG A 173 -16.59 0.59 2.94
CA ARG A 173 -16.46 1.84 3.70
C ARG A 173 -15.37 1.81 4.77
N ASP A 174 -15.07 0.63 5.28
CA ASP A 174 -14.04 0.43 6.31
C ASP A 174 -12.65 0.21 5.69
N PHE A 175 -12.56 -0.11 4.39
CA PHE A 175 -11.32 -0.36 3.67
C PHE A 175 -10.28 0.77 3.77
N LEU A 176 -10.65 2.02 3.49
CA LEU A 176 -9.71 3.17 3.52
C LEU A 176 -9.29 3.58 4.93
N ALA A 177 -10.09 3.24 5.95
CA ALA A 177 -9.80 3.53 7.36
C ALA A 177 -8.97 2.39 7.99
N ALA A 178 -9.36 1.14 7.76
CA ALA A 178 -8.62 -0.05 8.15
C ALA A 178 -7.25 -0.11 7.48
N ARG A 179 -7.14 0.26 6.19
CA ARG A 179 -5.85 0.39 5.49
C ARG A 179 -4.99 1.51 6.05
N ARG A 180 -5.57 2.68 6.38
CA ARG A 180 -4.82 3.76 7.04
C ARG A 180 -4.29 3.33 8.40
N LYS A 181 -5.10 2.62 9.18
CA LYS A 181 -4.71 2.10 10.49
C LYS A 181 -3.59 1.07 10.35
N ALA A 182 -3.70 0.18 9.39
CA ALA A 182 -2.70 -0.81 9.07
C ALA A 182 -1.38 -0.27 8.52
N ASP A 183 -1.42 0.65 7.56
CA ASP A 183 -0.24 1.31 7.02
C ASP A 183 0.46 2.15 8.12
N ALA A 184 -0.32 2.71 9.06
CA ALA A 184 0.21 3.35 10.25
C ALA A 184 0.82 2.31 11.22
N GLU A 185 0.16 1.18 11.47
CA GLU A 185 0.66 0.10 12.33
C GLU A 185 1.98 -0.51 11.82
N VAL A 186 2.17 -0.65 10.50
CA VAL A 186 3.44 -1.08 9.88
C VAL A 186 4.58 -0.07 10.10
N MET A 187 4.26 1.21 10.34
CA MET A 187 5.23 2.28 10.60
C MET A 187 5.49 2.55 12.09
N LEU A 188 4.75 1.89 12.99
CA LEU A 188 4.83 2.13 14.43
C LEU A 188 5.65 1.02 15.12
N PRO A 189 6.59 1.37 16.01
CA PRO A 189 7.30 0.38 16.80
C PRO A 189 6.34 -0.50 17.61
N ALA A 190 6.69 -1.78 17.76
CA ALA A 190 5.91 -2.71 18.59
C ALA A 190 5.96 -2.31 20.07
N GLY A 191 4.82 -2.42 20.77
CA GLY A 191 4.72 -2.12 22.20
C GLY A 191 3.43 -1.37 22.61
N PRO A 192 3.13 -1.24 23.92
CA PRO A 192 2.04 -0.43 24.45
C PRO A 192 2.21 1.05 24.11
N LYS A 193 1.19 1.67 23.51
CA LYS A 193 1.22 3.08 23.12
C LYS A 193 0.79 3.96 24.27
N ILE A 194 1.68 4.83 24.74
CA ILE A 194 1.40 5.77 25.81
C ILE A 194 1.41 7.18 25.23
N ALA A 195 0.22 7.77 25.10
CA ALA A 195 0.06 9.12 24.62
C ALA A 195 0.28 10.14 25.74
N LEU A 196 1.15 11.13 25.51
CA LEU A 196 1.31 12.31 26.35
C LEU A 196 0.93 13.57 25.57
N SER A 197 -0.02 14.32 26.11
CA SER A 197 -0.38 15.64 25.63
C SER A 197 -0.43 16.63 26.79
N GLY A 198 -0.09 17.88 26.51
CA GLY A 198 -0.13 18.94 27.49
C GLY A 198 0.11 20.31 26.86
N GLY A 199 -0.07 21.36 27.66
CA GLY A 199 0.01 22.74 27.20
C GLY A 199 1.42 23.14 26.73
N LEU A 200 1.47 24.08 25.77
CA LEU A 200 2.71 24.64 25.24
C LEU A 200 3.52 25.45 26.26
N ASP A 201 2.86 25.91 27.33
CA ASP A 201 3.47 26.71 28.40
C ASP A 201 3.67 25.89 29.68
N PHE A 202 3.37 24.59 29.65
CA PHE A 202 3.64 23.68 30.75
C PHE A 202 5.16 23.40 30.84
N ASN A 203 5.76 23.67 31.99
CA ASN A 203 7.22 23.66 32.17
C ASN A 203 7.71 22.78 33.34
N ASP A 204 6.82 22.10 34.06
CA ASP A 204 7.20 21.20 35.15
C ASP A 204 7.76 19.88 34.59
N HIS A 205 9.04 19.92 34.28
CA HIS A 205 9.74 18.77 33.71
C HIS A 205 9.91 17.62 34.70
N HIS A 206 10.03 17.92 36.00
CA HIS A 206 10.18 16.91 37.03
C HIS A 206 8.92 16.05 37.12
N LEU A 207 7.74 16.66 37.12
CA LEU A 207 6.48 15.92 37.16
C LEU A 207 6.32 14.98 35.96
N ILE A 208 6.62 15.46 34.75
CA ILE A 208 6.52 14.65 33.52
C ILE A 208 7.49 13.48 33.59
N TRP A 209 8.75 13.73 33.93
CA TRP A 209 9.78 12.69 33.97
C TRP A 209 9.49 11.65 35.05
N GLU A 210 9.10 12.07 36.25
CA GLU A 210 8.77 11.14 37.35
C GLU A 210 7.55 10.27 36.99
N THR A 211 6.55 10.86 36.32
CA THR A 211 5.36 10.12 35.88
C THR A 211 5.71 9.12 34.77
N LEU A 212 6.48 9.54 33.77
CA LEU A 212 6.90 8.65 32.67
C LEU A 212 7.85 7.55 33.16
N ASP A 213 8.76 7.83 34.09
CA ASP A 213 9.62 6.82 34.71
C ASP A 213 8.77 5.76 35.45
N LYS A 214 7.69 6.15 36.14
CA LYS A 214 6.74 5.21 36.78
C LYS A 214 5.98 4.36 35.76
N VAL A 215 5.60 4.92 34.61
CA VAL A 215 4.91 4.18 33.54
C VAL A 215 5.87 3.22 32.85
N HIS A 216 7.08 3.67 32.53
CA HIS A 216 8.12 2.84 31.92
C HIS A 216 8.54 1.67 32.80
N ALA A 217 8.58 1.85 34.12
CA ALA A 217 8.81 0.75 35.06
C ALA A 217 7.74 -0.35 34.98
N LYS A 218 6.51 -0.03 34.54
CA LYS A 218 5.41 -0.99 34.34
C LYS A 218 5.34 -1.53 32.91
N HIS A 219 5.76 -0.74 31.94
CA HIS A 219 5.73 -1.07 30.51
C HIS A 219 7.11 -0.79 29.88
N PRO A 220 8.10 -1.69 30.05
CA PRO A 220 9.47 -1.46 29.57
C PRO A 220 9.58 -1.40 28.03
N ASP A 221 8.60 -1.97 27.32
CA ASP A 221 8.48 -2.00 25.86
C ASP A 221 7.55 -0.90 25.31
N MET A 222 7.20 0.10 26.13
CA MET A 222 6.28 1.16 25.70
C MET A 222 6.82 2.01 24.54
N VAL A 223 5.89 2.54 23.76
CA VAL A 223 6.15 3.56 22.74
C VAL A 223 5.48 4.86 23.18
N LEU A 224 6.28 5.91 23.33
CA LEU A 224 5.77 7.23 23.69
C LEU A 224 5.18 7.93 22.45
N ILE A 225 3.91 8.28 22.50
CA ILE A 225 3.25 9.08 21.47
C ILE A 225 3.06 10.49 21.97
N HIS A 226 3.42 11.47 21.15
CA HIS A 226 3.25 12.89 21.49
C HIS A 226 2.99 13.72 20.24
N GLY A 227 2.44 14.92 20.42
CA GLY A 227 2.06 15.79 19.32
C GLY A 227 3.18 16.66 18.72
N LYS A 228 4.44 16.26 18.93
CA LYS A 228 5.66 16.92 18.41
C LYS A 228 5.68 18.44 18.56
N SER A 229 5.07 18.99 19.61
CA SER A 229 5.12 20.43 19.84
C SER A 229 6.57 20.88 20.10
N PRO A 230 6.99 22.04 19.56
CA PRO A 230 8.35 22.54 19.70
C PRO A 230 8.66 23.13 21.10
N LYS A 231 7.67 23.17 22.00
CA LYS A 231 7.79 23.66 23.38
C LYS A 231 6.73 23.03 24.28
N GLY A 232 6.89 23.17 25.60
CA GLY A 232 5.94 22.74 26.61
C GLY A 232 6.04 21.25 26.97
N ALA A 233 4.93 20.70 27.46
CA ALA A 233 4.87 19.32 27.97
C ALA A 233 5.34 18.26 26.96
N GLU A 234 4.92 18.39 25.69
CA GLU A 234 5.24 17.39 24.66
C GLU A 234 6.73 17.40 24.28
N LEU A 235 7.39 18.56 24.32
CA LEU A 235 8.84 18.63 24.12
C LEU A 235 9.58 17.98 25.30
N ILE A 236 9.14 18.26 26.52
CA ILE A 236 9.73 17.69 27.74
C ILE A 236 9.65 16.15 27.71
N ALA A 237 8.50 15.62 27.31
CA ALA A 237 8.28 14.18 27.17
C ALA A 237 9.16 13.57 26.08
N ALA A 238 9.32 14.25 24.93
CA ALA A 238 10.21 13.80 23.87
C ALA A 238 11.67 13.73 24.34
N ARG A 239 12.11 14.71 25.15
CA ARG A 239 13.44 14.71 25.76
C ARG A 239 13.64 13.60 26.79
N TRP A 240 12.59 13.26 27.53
CA TRP A 240 12.62 12.10 28.42
C TRP A 240 12.81 10.80 27.63
N ALA A 241 12.06 10.60 26.55
CA ALA A 241 12.18 9.40 25.70
C ALA A 241 13.57 9.27 25.08
N ASP A 242 14.13 10.36 24.55
CA ASP A 242 15.51 10.40 24.05
C ASP A 242 16.51 10.00 25.14
N ASN A 243 16.34 10.50 26.36
CA ASN A 243 17.25 10.22 27.48
C ASN A 243 17.17 8.77 27.96
N ARG A 244 15.96 8.21 28.04
CA ARG A 244 15.72 6.83 28.48
C ARG A 244 15.83 5.79 27.36
N LYS A 245 16.08 6.24 26.12
CA LYS A 245 16.12 5.40 24.90
C LYS A 245 14.82 4.64 24.66
N VAL A 246 13.70 5.27 25.00
CA VAL A 246 12.35 4.75 24.75
C VAL A 246 11.93 5.12 23.32
N ALA A 247 11.34 4.18 22.59
CA ALA A 247 10.82 4.45 21.26
C ALA A 247 9.75 5.54 21.31
N GLN A 248 9.82 6.55 20.42
CA GLN A 248 8.87 7.64 20.39
C GLN A 248 8.39 7.98 18.99
N VAL A 249 7.13 8.40 18.90
CA VAL A 249 6.48 8.80 17.65
C VAL A 249 5.83 10.17 17.84
N GLY A 250 6.33 11.14 17.08
CA GLY A 250 5.87 12.52 17.12
C GLY A 250 4.93 12.86 15.96
N PHE A 251 3.68 13.18 16.28
CA PHE A 251 2.68 13.64 15.31
C PHE A 251 2.72 15.15 15.17
N ALA A 252 3.33 15.69 14.11
CA ALA A 252 3.32 17.14 13.87
C ALA A 252 1.94 17.61 13.35
N PRO A 253 1.41 18.75 13.80
CA PRO A 253 0.23 19.35 13.19
C PRO A 253 0.54 19.81 11.75
N ASP A 254 -0.23 19.32 10.78
CA ASP A 254 -0.13 19.71 9.37
C ASP A 254 -0.98 20.97 9.09
N TRP A 255 -0.34 22.13 9.27
CA TRP A 255 -0.96 23.44 9.04
C TRP A 255 -1.33 23.69 7.59
N ASN A 256 -0.58 23.12 6.63
CA ASN A 256 -0.83 23.31 5.20
C ASN A 256 -2.13 22.60 4.79
N LYS A 257 -2.39 21.43 5.37
CA LYS A 257 -3.56 20.61 5.05
C LYS A 257 -4.80 20.96 5.85
N HIS A 258 -4.65 21.34 7.11
CA HIS A 258 -5.77 21.48 8.05
C HIS A 258 -5.94 22.89 8.64
N GLY A 259 -5.06 23.84 8.32
CA GLY A 259 -5.15 25.22 8.79
C GLY A 259 -5.33 25.29 10.31
N ARG A 260 -6.32 26.07 10.76
CA ARG A 260 -6.63 26.24 12.20
C ARG A 260 -7.06 24.96 12.91
N ALA A 261 -7.51 23.95 12.17
CA ALA A 261 -7.91 22.66 12.73
C ALA A 261 -6.74 21.68 12.89
N ALA A 262 -5.53 22.03 12.42
CA ALA A 262 -4.37 21.12 12.44
C ALA A 262 -4.03 20.54 13.82
N PRO A 263 -4.08 21.30 14.93
CA PRO A 263 -3.83 20.72 16.26
C PRO A 263 -4.88 19.69 16.70
N PHE A 264 -6.14 19.91 16.33
CA PHE A 264 -7.23 18.98 16.68
C PHE A 264 -7.17 17.72 15.81
N LYS A 265 -6.97 17.89 14.50
CA LYS A 265 -6.81 16.76 13.56
C LYS A 265 -5.59 15.90 13.88
N ARG A 266 -4.52 16.50 14.40
CA ARG A 266 -3.37 15.78 14.97
C ARG A 266 -3.76 14.94 16.17
N ASN A 267 -4.57 15.48 17.09
CA ASN A 267 -5.02 14.73 18.27
C ASN A 267 -5.93 13.57 17.89
N ASP A 268 -6.83 13.75 16.92
CA ASP A 268 -7.62 12.66 16.34
C ASP A 268 -6.67 11.54 15.85
N ALA A 269 -5.63 11.91 15.09
CA ALA A 269 -4.65 10.95 14.59
C ALA A 269 -3.80 10.28 15.68
N ILE A 270 -3.59 10.91 16.85
CA ILE A 270 -2.91 10.29 17.99
C ILE A 270 -3.83 9.25 18.68
N LEU A 271 -5.13 9.51 18.71
CA LEU A 271 -6.12 8.63 19.34
C LEU A 271 -6.49 7.42 18.46
N ASP A 272 -6.32 7.54 17.15
CA ASP A 272 -6.58 6.48 16.18
C ASP A 272 -5.47 5.40 16.13
N VAL A 273 -4.41 5.54 16.94
CA VAL A 273 -3.22 4.66 17.01
C VAL A 273 -3.36 3.55 18.05
#